data_AF-A0A3N9XBR3-F1
#
_entry.id   AF-A0A3N9XBR3-F1
#
_cell.length_a   1.000
_cell.length_b   1.000
_cell.length_c   1.000
_cell.angle_alpha   90.00
_cell.angle_beta   90.00
_cell.angle_gamma   90.00
#
_symmetry.space_group_name_H-M   'P 1'
#
loop_
_entity.id
_entity.type
_entity.pdbx_description
1 polymer ?
#
loop_
_entity_poly.entity_id
_entity_poly.type
_entity_poly.pdbx_seq_one_letter_code
_entity_poly.pdbx_strand_id
1 'polypeptide(L)'
;PVASCTQTVAEGRVVRTQLTSPVAKKAQQGVMELLLVNHPLDCPMCDKGGECPLQNQAMSTGRTDSRFHEHKREYEKPINISSQVLLDRERCVLCQRCTRFSEEIAGDKFIDLMDRSSGEQINVYRDDVYG
;
A
#
# COMPACT_ATOMS: atom_id res chain seq x y z
N PRO A 1 -0.87 -18.01 7.93
CA PRO A 1 -0.48 -17.83 6.51
C PRO A 1 0.96 -17.31 6.44
N VAL A 2 1.74 -17.78 5.47
CA VAL A 2 3.09 -17.24 5.23
C VAL A 2 3.03 -16.17 4.14
N ALA A 3 3.93 -15.18 4.18
CA ALA A 3 4.08 -14.22 3.09
C ALA A 3 4.75 -14.92 1.89
N SER A 4 4.00 -15.15 0.81
CA SER A 4 4.47 -15.99 -0.30
C SER A 4 5.58 -15.35 -1.13
N CYS A 5 5.65 -14.02 -1.18
CA CYS A 5 6.64 -13.30 -2.00
C CYS A 5 8.08 -13.39 -1.47
N THR A 6 8.28 -13.71 -0.19
CA THR A 6 9.60 -13.81 0.44
C THR A 6 9.95 -15.23 0.88
N GLN A 7 8.99 -16.15 0.83
CA GLN A 7 9.18 -17.51 1.30
C GLN A 7 9.85 -18.39 0.24
N THR A 8 11.13 -18.73 0.42
CA THR A 8 11.84 -19.71 -0.41
C THR A 8 11.16 -21.07 -0.35
N VAL A 9 10.95 -21.71 -1.51
CA VAL A 9 10.35 -23.06 -1.62
C VAL A 9 11.21 -24.12 -0.91
N ALA A 10 10.56 -25.13 -0.33
CA ALA A 10 11.21 -26.26 0.31
C ALA A 10 10.65 -27.57 -0.24
N GLU A 11 11.44 -28.64 -0.21
CA GLU A 11 11.01 -29.97 -0.66
C GLU A 11 9.75 -30.43 0.10
N GLY A 12 8.84 -31.08 -0.61
CA GLY A 12 7.57 -31.57 -0.06
C GLY A 12 6.55 -30.48 0.31
N ARG A 13 6.82 -29.21 0.03
CA ARG A 13 5.89 -28.11 0.36
C ARG A 13 4.64 -28.14 -0.50
N VAL A 14 3.47 -28.21 0.16
CA VAL A 14 2.15 -28.09 -0.48
C VAL A 14 1.59 -26.67 -0.30
N VAL A 15 1.33 -25.98 -1.41
CA VAL A 15 0.76 -24.62 -1.40
C VAL A 15 -0.76 -24.69 -1.53
N ARG A 16 -1.48 -24.05 -0.60
CA ARG A 16 -2.94 -23.88 -0.66
C ARG A 16 -3.28 -22.40 -0.69
N THR A 17 -3.86 -21.95 -1.80
CA THR A 17 -4.18 -20.53 -2.05
C THR A 17 -5.57 -20.18 -1.51
N GLN A 18 -6.03 -18.95 -1.71
CA GLN A 18 -7.38 -18.52 -1.34
C GLN A 18 -8.49 -19.34 -1.99
N LEU A 19 -8.21 -20.01 -3.11
CA LEU A 19 -9.16 -20.89 -3.79
C LEU A 19 -9.36 -22.23 -3.06
N THR A 20 -8.35 -22.70 -2.33
CA THR A 20 -8.32 -24.04 -1.72
C THR A 20 -8.12 -24.03 -0.20
N SER A 21 -7.98 -22.85 0.41
CA SER A 21 -7.78 -22.66 1.85
C SER A 21 -8.61 -21.49 2.38
N PRO A 22 -9.60 -21.75 3.26
CA PRO A 22 -10.35 -20.70 3.95
C PRO A 22 -9.46 -19.76 4.77
N VAL A 23 -8.34 -20.27 5.31
CA VAL A 23 -7.39 -19.47 6.09
C VAL A 23 -6.67 -18.45 5.20
N ALA A 24 -6.28 -18.84 3.98
CA ALA A 24 -5.67 -17.93 3.02
C ALA A 24 -6.68 -16.87 2.53
N LYS A 25 -7.91 -17.28 2.23
CA LYS A 25 -9.00 -16.36 1.82
C LYS A 25 -9.29 -15.32 2.90
N LYS A 26 -9.44 -15.75 4.16
CA LYS A 26 -9.67 -14.85 5.31
C LYS A 26 -8.50 -13.88 5.50
N ALA A 27 -7.27 -14.33 5.29
CA ALA A 27 -6.10 -13.47 5.40
C ALA A 27 -6.07 -12.38 4.32
N GLN A 28 -6.33 -12.71 3.05
CA GLN A 28 -6.38 -11.71 1.98
C GLN A 28 -7.52 -10.70 2.21
N GLN A 29 -8.70 -11.15 2.64
CA GLN A 29 -9.81 -10.26 3.02
C GLN A 29 -9.44 -9.32 4.16
N GLY A 30 -8.75 -9.82 5.20
CA GLY A 30 -8.32 -9.00 6.33
C GLY A 30 -7.26 -7.96 5.95
N VAL A 31 -6.28 -8.33 5.11
CA VAL A 31 -5.31 -7.37 4.58
C VAL A 31 -6.00 -6.31 3.74
N MET A 32 -6.93 -6.69 2.86
CA MET A 32 -7.66 -5.73 2.03
C MET A 32 -8.44 -4.72 2.89
N GLU A 33 -9.09 -5.19 3.95
CA GLU A 33 -9.78 -4.32 4.89
C GLU A 33 -8.82 -3.33 5.58
N LEU A 34 -7.63 -3.77 5.99
CA LEU A 34 -6.62 -2.89 6.58
C LEU A 34 -6.08 -1.87 5.57
N LEU A 35 -5.88 -2.25 4.31
CA LEU A 35 -5.44 -1.31 3.27
C LEU A 35 -6.50 -0.24 3.01
N LEU A 36 -7.78 -0.60 3.05
CA LEU A 36 -8.90 0.31 2.76
C LEU A 36 -9.36 1.12 3.98
N VAL A 37 -8.92 0.75 5.20
CA VAL A 37 -9.39 1.39 6.45
C VAL A 37 -9.16 2.90 6.42
N ASN A 38 -7.99 3.33 5.97
CA ASN A 38 -7.57 4.73 5.88
C ASN A 38 -7.40 5.22 4.43
N HIS A 39 -7.64 4.37 3.42
CA HIS A 39 -7.64 4.81 2.02
C HIS A 39 -8.89 5.67 1.73
N PRO A 40 -8.76 6.81 1.02
CA PRO A 40 -9.86 7.72 0.77
C PRO A 40 -10.85 7.16 -0.26
N LEU A 41 -12.07 7.69 -0.26
CA LEU A 41 -13.11 7.34 -1.24
C LEU A 41 -12.99 8.19 -2.53
N ASP A 42 -11.76 8.33 -3.02
CA ASP A 42 -11.42 9.25 -4.10
C ASP A 42 -11.46 8.60 -5.49
N CYS A 43 -11.89 7.34 -5.61
CA CYS A 43 -11.84 6.59 -6.88
C CYS A 43 -12.37 7.37 -8.11
N PRO A 44 -13.47 8.15 -8.04
CA PRO A 44 -13.95 8.92 -9.20
C PRO A 44 -13.03 10.05 -9.66
N MET A 45 -12.20 10.57 -8.76
CA MET A 45 -11.26 11.69 -9.02
C MET A 45 -9.80 11.22 -9.05
N CYS A 46 -9.56 9.93 -8.81
CA CYS A 46 -8.26 9.32 -8.85
C CYS A 46 -7.85 9.06 -10.31
N ASP A 47 -6.66 9.52 -10.69
CA ASP A 47 -6.06 9.32 -12.01
C ASP A 47 -5.82 7.82 -12.33
N LYS A 48 -5.68 7.00 -11.29
CA LYS A 48 -5.59 5.54 -11.40
C LYS A 48 -6.93 4.82 -11.35
N GLY A 49 -8.06 5.53 -11.24
CA GLY A 49 -9.39 4.92 -11.26
C GLY A 49 -9.59 4.05 -12.51
N GLY A 50 -10.02 2.81 -12.35
CA GLY A 50 -10.20 1.84 -13.44
C GLY A 50 -8.97 0.99 -13.77
N GLU A 51 -7.76 1.51 -13.55
CA GLU A 51 -6.50 0.75 -13.71
C GLU A 51 -5.80 0.40 -12.38
N CYS A 52 -6.37 0.84 -11.26
CA CYS A 52 -5.77 0.72 -9.94
C CYS A 52 -5.70 -0.75 -9.47
N PRO A 53 -4.50 -1.30 -9.17
CA PRO A 53 -4.37 -2.66 -8.66
C PRO A 53 -5.08 -2.88 -7.32
N LEU A 54 -5.15 -1.86 -6.45
CA LEU A 54 -5.88 -1.95 -5.19
C LEU A 54 -7.39 -2.12 -5.44
N GLN A 55 -7.95 -1.35 -6.38
CA GLN A 55 -9.35 -1.46 -6.77
C GLN A 55 -9.66 -2.86 -7.32
N ASN A 56 -8.82 -3.37 -8.24
CA ASN A 56 -9.01 -4.70 -8.84
C ASN A 56 -8.94 -5.82 -7.78
N GLN A 57 -8.02 -5.71 -6.83
CA GLN A 57 -7.90 -6.70 -5.76
C GLN A 57 -9.07 -6.60 -4.76
N ALA A 58 -9.55 -5.38 -4.48
CA ALA A 58 -10.72 -5.15 -3.63
C ALA A 58 -12.00 -5.74 -4.25
N MET A 59 -12.18 -5.59 -5.57
CA MET A 59 -13.34 -6.17 -6.27
C MET A 59 -13.31 -7.71 -6.31
N SER A 60 -12.13 -8.32 -6.43
CA SER A 60 -12.01 -9.79 -6.51
C SER A 60 -12.02 -10.49 -5.16
N THR A 61 -11.43 -9.87 -4.14
CA THR A 61 -11.12 -10.52 -2.86
C THR A 61 -11.61 -9.76 -1.64
N GLY A 62 -11.89 -8.46 -1.79
CA GLY A 62 -12.36 -7.60 -0.70
C GLY A 62 -13.77 -7.94 -0.23
N ARG A 63 -14.16 -7.30 0.87
CA ARG A 63 -15.54 -7.31 1.36
C ARG A 63 -16.33 -6.25 0.62
N THR A 64 -17.64 -6.46 0.47
CA THR A 64 -18.56 -5.49 -0.12
C THR A 64 -18.68 -4.23 0.72
N ASP A 65 -18.65 -4.38 2.05
CA ASP A 65 -18.91 -3.31 3.00
C ASP A 65 -17.73 -3.10 3.95
N SER A 66 -17.46 -1.82 4.25
CA SER A 66 -16.51 -1.42 5.29
C SER A 66 -17.17 -1.53 6.67
N ARG A 67 -16.43 -2.04 7.65
CA ARG A 67 -16.80 -1.96 9.07
C ARG A 67 -16.24 -0.72 9.76
N PHE A 68 -15.38 0.03 9.07
CA PHE A 68 -14.77 1.25 9.57
C PHE A 68 -15.61 2.45 9.14
N HIS A 69 -16.17 3.14 10.13
CA HIS A 69 -17.01 4.33 9.98
C HIS A 69 -16.41 5.57 10.67
N GLU A 70 -15.21 5.45 11.22
CA GLU A 70 -14.52 6.53 11.90
C GLU A 70 -13.88 7.50 10.90
N HIS A 71 -13.40 8.62 11.41
CA HIS A 71 -12.65 9.59 10.63
C HIS A 71 -11.36 8.95 10.10
N LYS A 72 -11.18 8.97 8.76
CA LYS A 72 -9.96 8.51 8.11
C LYS A 72 -8.83 9.49 8.39
N ARG A 73 -7.57 9.01 8.37
CA ARG A 73 -6.43 9.91 8.46
C ARG A 73 -6.39 10.89 7.28
N GLU A 74 -5.96 12.11 7.54
CA GLU A 74 -5.83 13.14 6.51
C GLU A 74 -4.41 13.71 6.47
N TYR A 75 -3.97 14.12 5.28
CA TYR A 75 -2.70 14.77 5.03
C TYR A 75 -2.90 15.96 4.09
N GLU A 76 -1.89 16.84 4.00
CA GLU A 76 -1.84 17.84 2.94
C GLU A 76 -1.76 17.15 1.56
N LYS A 77 -2.69 17.50 0.65
CA LYS A 77 -2.86 16.89 -0.68
C LYS A 77 -2.69 17.91 -1.82
N PRO A 78 -2.12 17.47 -2.96
CA PRO A 78 -0.94 16.62 -3.11
C PRO A 78 0.36 17.42 -2.93
N ILE A 79 1.44 16.78 -2.46
CA ILE A 79 2.76 17.41 -2.37
C ILE A 79 3.56 17.17 -3.66
N ASN A 80 4.37 18.15 -4.07
CA ASN A 80 5.31 17.99 -5.17
C ASN A 80 6.57 17.29 -4.66
N ILE A 81 6.87 16.09 -5.18
CA ILE A 81 8.15 15.40 -4.91
C ILE A 81 9.17 15.61 -6.03
N SER A 82 8.70 16.03 -7.21
CA SER A 82 9.52 16.51 -8.33
C SER A 82 8.68 17.43 -9.22
N SER A 83 9.25 17.93 -10.31
CA SER A 83 8.51 18.70 -11.32
C SER A 83 7.47 17.89 -12.10
N GLN A 84 7.50 16.56 -12.00
CA GLN A 84 6.62 15.66 -12.77
C GLN A 84 5.74 14.76 -11.91
N VAL A 85 6.02 14.65 -10.61
CA VAL A 85 5.34 13.69 -9.74
C VAL A 85 4.70 14.41 -8.55
N LEU A 86 3.38 14.27 -8.47
CA LEU A 86 2.55 14.65 -7.34
C LEU A 86 2.31 13.43 -6.46
N LEU A 87 2.57 13.57 -5.16
CA LEU A 87 2.34 12.52 -4.19
C LEU A 87 1.11 12.85 -3.32
N ASP A 88 0.05 12.06 -3.50
CA ASP A 88 -1.06 12.01 -2.57
C ASP A 88 -0.81 10.88 -1.55
N ARG A 89 -0.55 11.28 -0.31
CA ARG A 89 -0.19 10.35 0.78
C ARG A 89 -1.41 9.61 1.35
N GLU A 90 -2.62 10.12 1.17
CA GLU A 90 -3.82 9.41 1.61
C GLU A 90 -4.13 8.23 0.69
N ARG A 91 -3.86 8.36 -0.61
CA ARG A 91 -4.01 7.26 -1.58
C ARG A 91 -2.90 6.21 -1.45
N CYS A 92 -1.78 6.54 -0.83
CA CYS A 92 -0.65 5.63 -0.66
C CYS A 92 -0.95 4.53 0.36
N VAL A 93 -0.74 3.27 -0.03
CA VAL A 93 -0.88 2.08 0.83
C VAL A 93 0.42 1.63 1.50
N LEU A 94 1.45 2.49 1.49
CA LEU A 94 2.74 2.25 2.14
C LEU A 94 3.44 0.95 1.71
N CYS A 95 3.27 0.53 0.46
CA CYS A 95 3.89 -0.69 -0.07
C CYS A 95 5.41 -0.58 -0.31
N GLN A 96 6.00 0.60 -0.11
CA GLN A 96 7.44 0.91 -0.30
C GLN A 96 8.00 0.51 -1.68
N ARG A 97 7.16 0.36 -2.71
CA ARG A 97 7.64 0.11 -4.07
C ARG A 97 8.35 1.32 -4.66
N CYS A 98 7.86 2.53 -4.36
CA CYS A 98 8.46 3.77 -4.85
C CYS A 98 9.82 4.06 -4.20
N THR A 99 9.96 3.88 -2.89
CA THR A 99 11.23 4.14 -2.17
C THR A 99 12.31 3.17 -2.61
N ARG A 100 11.99 1.86 -2.70
CA ARG A 100 12.92 0.85 -3.26
C ARG A 100 13.29 1.14 -4.70
N PHE A 101 12.35 1.57 -5.54
CA PHE A 101 12.66 1.94 -6.91
C PHE A 101 13.61 3.15 -6.97
N SER A 102 13.35 4.18 -6.16
CA SER A 102 14.19 5.38 -6.04
C SER A 102 15.63 5.02 -5.70
N GLU A 103 15.82 4.15 -4.71
CA GLU A 103 17.12 3.76 -4.19
C GLU A 103 17.83 2.73 -5.09
N GLU A 104 17.14 1.64 -5.45
CA GLU A 104 17.76 0.48 -6.12
C GLU A 104 17.89 0.65 -7.63
N ILE A 105 16.96 1.39 -8.27
CA ILE A 105 16.87 1.47 -9.74
C ILE A 105 17.25 2.86 -10.25
N ALA A 106 16.65 3.92 -9.69
CA ALA A 106 17.01 5.28 -10.09
C ALA A 106 18.39 5.70 -9.50
N GLY A 107 18.79 5.11 -8.37
CA GLY A 107 20.03 5.42 -7.68
C GLY A 107 20.02 6.80 -6.99
N ASP A 108 18.84 7.39 -6.83
CA ASP A 108 18.63 8.69 -6.21
C ASP A 108 17.55 8.54 -5.13
N LYS A 109 17.98 8.56 -3.87
CA LYS A 109 17.09 8.42 -2.72
C LYS A 109 16.52 9.80 -2.36
N PHE A 110 15.49 10.23 -3.08
CA PHE A 110 14.81 11.51 -2.82
C PHE A 110 13.45 11.37 -2.11
N ILE A 111 12.97 10.13 -1.88
CA ILE A 111 11.78 9.82 -1.07
C ILE A 111 12.05 8.65 -0.13
N ASP A 112 11.47 8.68 1.07
CA ASP A 112 11.59 7.60 2.05
C ASP A 112 10.30 7.45 2.91
N LEU A 113 10.21 6.35 3.66
CA LEU A 113 9.20 6.14 4.69
C LEU A 113 9.61 6.89 5.96
N MET A 114 8.73 7.78 6.43
CA MET A 114 8.92 8.57 7.64
C MET A 114 7.81 8.28 8.65
N ASP A 115 8.03 8.75 9.88
CA ASP A 115 7.18 8.53 11.05
C ASP A 115 7.08 7.04 11.44
N ARG A 116 6.06 6.69 12.24
CA ARG A 116 5.88 5.34 12.78
C ARG A 116 4.41 5.00 12.99
N SER A 117 4.08 3.71 12.94
CA SER A 117 2.73 3.21 13.21
C SER A 117 1.70 3.84 12.26
N SER A 118 0.49 4.16 12.73
CA SER A 118 -0.56 4.78 11.93
C SER A 118 -0.19 6.13 11.30
N GLY A 119 0.85 6.79 11.80
CA GLY A 119 1.38 8.04 11.25
C GLY A 119 2.30 7.86 10.05
N GLU A 120 2.72 6.63 9.75
CA GLU A 120 3.66 6.34 8.66
C GLU A 120 3.21 6.93 7.32
N GLN A 121 4.16 7.57 6.64
CA GLN A 121 3.94 8.23 5.36
C GLN A 121 5.20 8.21 4.51
N ILE A 122 5.01 8.17 3.19
CA ILE A 122 6.09 8.44 2.24
C ILE A 122 6.26 9.96 2.15
N ASN A 123 7.48 10.44 2.28
CA ASN A 123 7.79 11.86 2.17
C ASN A 123 9.15 12.10 1.48
N VAL A 124 9.42 13.35 1.10
CA VAL A 124 10.69 13.75 0.48
C VAL A 124 11.83 13.49 1.47
N TYR A 125 12.81 12.70 1.05
CA TYR A 125 14.01 12.44 1.81
C TYR A 125 14.80 13.74 1.97
N ARG A 126 15.21 14.03 3.20
CA ARG A 126 16.11 15.14 3.52
C ARG A 126 17.35 14.52 4.16
N ASP A 127 18.51 14.91 3.65
CA ASP A 127 19.83 14.35 4.02
C ASP A 127 20.38 14.96 5.33
N ASP A 128 19.53 15.67 6.07
CA ASP A 128 19.83 16.22 7.37
C ASP A 128 19.80 15.11 8.43
N VAL A 129 21.00 14.62 8.73
CA VAL A 129 21.31 13.64 9.79
C VAL A 129 20.72 14.03 11.18
N TYR A 130 20.20 15.26 11.37
CA TYR A 130 19.48 15.70 12.57
C TYR A 130 18.41 16.77 12.32
N GLY A 131 17.69 16.76 11.18
CA GLY A 131 16.65 17.76 10.90
C GLY A 131 17.11 19.22 10.78
#